data_AF-A0A2J7ZNX4-F1
#
_entry.id   AF-A0A2J7ZNX4-F1
#
_cell.length_a   1.000
_cell.length_b   1.000
_cell.length_c   1.000
_cell.angle_alpha   90.00
_cell.angle_beta   90.00
_cell.angle_gamma   90.00
#
_symmetry.space_group_name_H-M   'P 1'
#
loop_
_entity.id
_entity.type
_entity.pdbx_description
1 polymer ?
#
loop_
_entity_poly.entity_id
_entity_poly.type
_entity_poly.pdbx_seq_one_letter_code
_entity_poly.pdbx_strand_id
1 'polypeptide(L)'
;NASTCFSSFKYVGEDVMVAVRGHLKLPEAGQYGVRLATASPLARLAVTVGQRQMVWQAGAGGVREAVLLALQPGCYSFELLYANSSQSLELSWALPSSPPPHLRLAARRLP
;
A
#
# COMPACT_ATOMS: atom_id res chain seq x y z
N ASN A 1 -2.36 -8.91 11.81
CA ASN A 1 -1.69 -8.18 10.71
C ASN A 1 -1.21 -9.16 9.68
N ALA A 2 -1.51 -8.90 8.40
CA ALA A 2 -0.88 -9.61 7.29
C ALA A 2 0.11 -8.63 6.64
N SER A 3 1.37 -9.01 6.50
CA SER A 3 2.39 -8.20 5.82
C SER A 3 2.94 -8.96 4.63
N THR A 4 3.21 -8.23 3.54
CA THR A 4 3.93 -8.76 2.39
C THR A 4 5.20 -7.95 2.24
N CYS A 5 6.31 -8.53 2.70
CA CYS A 5 7.61 -7.91 2.54
C CYS A 5 8.09 -8.13 1.11
N PHE A 6 8.34 -7.03 0.39
CA PHE A 6 9.01 -7.07 -0.90
C PHE A 6 10.48 -6.73 -0.65
N SER A 7 11.32 -7.75 -0.59
CA SER A 7 12.78 -7.56 -0.61
C SER A 7 13.14 -6.85 -1.92
N SER A 8 13.77 -5.68 -1.81
CA SER A 8 14.16 -4.85 -2.95
C SER A 8 14.88 -5.67 -4.00
N PHE A 9 14.60 -5.38 -5.28
CA PHE A 9 15.46 -5.82 -6.36
C PHE A 9 16.60 -4.81 -6.51
N LYS A 10 17.85 -5.28 -6.49
CA LYS A 10 19.01 -4.42 -6.80
C LYS A 10 19.05 -4.24 -8.31
N TYR A 11 18.74 -3.05 -8.78
CA TYR A 11 18.93 -2.64 -10.17
C TYR A 11 20.06 -1.60 -10.24
N VAL A 12 20.80 -1.59 -11.35
CA VAL A 12 21.88 -0.64 -11.61
C VAL A 12 21.40 0.33 -12.68
N GLY A 13 21.34 1.62 -12.35
CA GLY A 13 20.89 2.68 -13.24
C GLY A 13 20.02 3.72 -12.52
N GLU A 14 20.19 4.99 -12.88
CA GLU A 14 19.21 6.03 -12.57
C GLU A 14 17.97 5.78 -13.46
N ASP A 15 16.75 5.89 -12.92
CA ASP A 15 15.47 5.71 -13.63
C ASP A 15 14.95 4.28 -13.92
N VAL A 16 15.18 3.33 -13.01
CA VAL A 16 14.49 2.02 -13.10
C VAL A 16 13.10 2.08 -12.49
N MET A 17 12.14 1.51 -13.23
CA MET A 17 10.77 1.29 -12.78
C MET A 17 10.54 -0.21 -12.57
N VAL A 18 10.04 -0.58 -11.41
CA VAL A 18 9.75 -1.95 -11.03
C VAL A 18 8.23 -2.15 -10.97
N ALA A 19 7.75 -3.18 -11.66
CA ALA A 19 6.37 -3.64 -11.59
C ALA A 19 6.32 -5.01 -10.90
N VAL A 20 5.60 -5.09 -9.78
CA VAL A 20 5.32 -6.33 -9.06
C VAL A 20 3.86 -6.69 -9.29
N ARG A 21 3.60 -7.86 -9.87
CA ARG A 21 2.25 -8.35 -10.19
C ARG A 21 1.98 -9.66 -9.50
N GLY A 22 0.74 -9.85 -9.06
CA GLY A 22 0.33 -11.08 -8.43
C GLY A 22 -1.14 -11.06 -8.05
N HIS A 23 -1.48 -11.87 -7.05
CA HIS A 23 -2.81 -11.91 -6.49
C HIS A 23 -2.76 -11.69 -4.98
N LEU A 24 -3.67 -10.84 -4.48
CA LEU A 24 -3.84 -10.54 -3.07
C LEU A 24 -5.12 -11.21 -2.57
N LYS A 25 -4.98 -12.10 -1.59
CA LYS A 25 -6.13 -12.74 -0.92
C LYS A 25 -6.60 -11.85 0.23
N LEU A 26 -7.83 -11.35 0.12
CA LEU A 26 -8.51 -10.59 1.18
C LEU A 26 -9.57 -11.49 1.81
N PRO A 27 -9.37 -11.98 3.05
CA PRO A 27 -10.22 -13.02 3.63
C PRO A 27 -11.60 -12.52 4.10
N GLU A 28 -11.79 -11.20 4.23
CA GLU A 28 -12.99 -10.59 4.79
C GLU A 28 -13.41 -9.38 3.94
N ALA A 29 -14.69 -9.02 3.99
CA ALA A 29 -15.14 -7.73 3.45
C ALA A 29 -14.87 -6.62 4.48
N GLY A 30 -14.57 -5.41 4.02
CA GLY A 30 -14.38 -4.25 4.89
C GLY A 30 -13.27 -3.30 4.43
N GLN A 31 -12.95 -2.35 5.31
CA GLN A 31 -11.88 -1.38 5.10
C GLN A 31 -10.57 -1.93 5.64
N TYR A 32 -9.61 -2.17 4.75
CA TYR A 32 -8.25 -2.53 5.09
C TYR A 32 -7.40 -1.28 5.18
N GLY A 33 -6.70 -1.10 6.30
CA GLY A 33 -5.63 -0.12 6.40
C GLY A 33 -4.40 -0.65 5.65
N VAL A 34 -3.77 0.18 4.83
CA VAL A 34 -2.59 -0.22 4.06
C VAL A 34 -1.46 0.74 4.35
N ARG A 35 -0.30 0.20 4.68
CA ARG A 35 0.89 0.96 5.04
C ARG A 35 2.05 0.56 4.14
N LEU A 36 2.66 1.55 3.53
CA LEU A 36 3.89 1.44 2.76
C LEU A 36 5.00 2.17 3.50
N ALA A 37 6.10 1.48 3.78
CA ALA A 37 7.27 2.05 4.42
C ALA A 37 8.51 1.86 3.56
N THR A 38 9.29 2.91 3.42
CA THR A 38 10.58 2.88 2.72
C THR A 38 11.49 3.96 3.30
N ALA A 39 12.79 3.68 3.31
CA ALA A 39 13.81 4.64 3.73
C ALA A 39 14.22 5.61 2.60
N SER A 40 13.78 5.37 1.36
CA SER A 40 14.08 6.21 0.20
C SER A 40 12.82 6.89 -0.35
N PRO A 41 12.89 8.17 -0.76
CA PRO A 41 11.77 8.83 -1.41
C PRO A 41 11.42 8.16 -2.74
N LEU A 42 10.14 7.81 -2.92
CA LEU A 42 9.64 7.25 -4.18
C LEU A 42 9.24 8.36 -5.13
N ALA A 43 9.92 8.45 -6.28
CA ALA A 43 9.57 9.40 -7.34
C ALA A 43 8.24 9.04 -8.01
N ARG A 44 7.93 7.74 -8.10
CA ARG A 44 6.65 7.23 -8.60
C ARG A 44 6.18 6.07 -7.75
N LEU A 45 4.88 6.05 -7.46
CA LEU A 45 4.19 4.98 -6.76
C LEU A 45 2.78 4.88 -7.31
N ALA A 46 2.41 3.71 -7.80
CA ALA A 46 1.03 3.32 -8.08
C ALA A 46 0.79 1.92 -7.54
N VAL A 47 -0.33 1.72 -6.85
CA VAL A 47 -0.74 0.39 -6.38
C VAL A 47 -2.19 0.19 -6.78
N THR A 48 -2.46 -0.95 -7.39
CA THR A 48 -3.78 -1.33 -7.87
C THR A 48 -4.17 -2.67 -7.26
N VAL A 49 -5.39 -2.74 -6.74
CA VAL A 49 -5.99 -3.98 -6.23
C VAL A 49 -7.34 -4.20 -6.91
N GLY A 50 -7.48 -5.31 -7.62
CA GLY A 50 -8.56 -5.53 -8.58
C GLY A 50 -8.52 -4.47 -9.68
N GLN A 51 -9.59 -3.68 -9.77
CA GLN A 51 -9.70 -2.56 -10.71
C GLN A 51 -9.53 -1.19 -10.03
N ARG A 52 -9.07 -1.16 -8.77
CA ARG A 52 -9.02 0.06 -7.95
C ARG A 52 -7.58 0.48 -7.72
N GLN A 53 -7.25 1.68 -8.18
CA GLN A 53 -6.01 2.33 -7.81
C GLN A 53 -6.12 2.91 -6.39
N MET A 54 -5.08 2.71 -5.60
CA MET A 54 -5.00 3.22 -4.22
C MET A 54 -4.62 4.69 -4.18
N VAL A 55 -5.24 5.42 -3.26
CA VAL A 55 -4.93 6.83 -2.97
C VAL A 55 -4.13 6.90 -1.67
N TRP A 56 -2.94 7.47 -1.76
CA TRP A 56 -1.97 7.51 -0.67
C TRP A 56 -1.98 8.85 0.06
N GLN A 57 -1.88 8.80 1.38
CA GLN A 57 -1.64 9.93 2.25
C GLN A 57 -0.21 9.86 2.79
N ALA A 58 0.46 11.00 2.86
CA ALA A 58 1.80 11.08 3.43
C ALA A 58 1.72 10.95 4.95
N GLY A 59 2.44 9.98 5.50
CA GLY A 59 2.68 9.84 6.93
C GLY A 59 4.05 10.41 7.33
N ALA A 60 4.41 10.25 8.60
CA ALA A 60 5.72 10.64 9.11
C ALA A 60 6.82 9.67 8.65
N GLY A 61 8.04 10.18 8.41
CA GLY A 61 9.25 9.35 8.28
C GLY A 61 9.28 8.41 7.06
N GLY A 62 8.80 8.85 5.89
CA GLY A 62 8.83 8.01 4.67
C GLY A 62 7.72 6.96 4.59
N VAL A 63 6.77 7.01 5.52
CA VAL A 63 5.58 6.15 5.53
C VAL A 63 4.49 6.78 4.67
N ARG A 64 3.77 5.94 3.93
CA ARG A 64 2.53 6.30 3.24
C ARG A 64 1.42 5.38 3.68
N GLU A 65 0.23 5.92 3.88
CA GLU A 65 -0.94 5.17 4.32
C GLU A 65 -2.08 5.33 3.32
N ALA A 66 -2.89 4.30 3.19
CA ALA A 66 -4.05 4.27 2.31
C ALA A 66 -5.14 3.37 2.91
N VAL A 67 -6.37 3.53 2.43
CA VAL A 67 -7.48 2.64 2.76
C VAL A 67 -7.90 1.89 1.51
N LEU A 68 -7.99 0.56 1.62
CA LEU A 68 -8.56 -0.30 0.60
C LEU A 68 -9.91 -0.82 1.08
N LEU A 69 -10.97 -0.51 0.33
CA LEU A 69 -12.28 -1.11 0.56
C LEU A 69 -12.41 -2.41 -0.24
N ALA A 70 -12.62 -3.54 0.43
CA ALA A 70 -13.00 -4.81 -0.18
C ALA A 70 -14.49 -5.06 0.05
N LEU A 71 -15.29 -5.14 -1.02
CA LEU A 71 -16.74 -5.35 -0.89
C LEU A 71 -17.10 -6.80 -0.59
N GLN A 72 -16.23 -7.73 -0.98
CA GLN A 72 -16.40 -9.17 -0.77
C GLN A 72 -15.05 -9.79 -0.41
N PRO A 73 -15.02 -10.87 0.39
CA PRO A 73 -13.81 -11.67 0.52
C PRO A 73 -13.45 -12.31 -0.82
N GLY A 74 -12.16 -12.39 -1.16
CA GLY A 74 -11.75 -12.93 -2.45
C GLY A 74 -10.27 -12.78 -2.78
N CYS A 75 -9.94 -13.21 -3.99
CA CYS A 75 -8.61 -13.09 -4.58
C CYS A 75 -8.64 -11.98 -5.62
N TYR A 76 -7.82 -10.94 -5.42
CA TYR A 76 -7.80 -9.75 -6.26
C TYR A 76 -6.49 -9.67 -7.03
N SER A 77 -6.53 -9.31 -8.31
CA SER A 77 -5.31 -8.94 -9.04
C SER A 77 -4.59 -7.81 -8.32
N PHE A 78 -3.29 -7.91 -8.18
CA PHE A 78 -2.45 -6.93 -7.49
C PHE A 78 -1.36 -6.46 -8.42
N GLU A 79 -1.17 -5.14 -8.49
CA GLU A 79 -0.05 -4.52 -9.15
C GLU A 79 0.54 -3.41 -8.27
N LEU A 80 1.85 -3.43 -8.09
CA LEU A 80 2.63 -2.37 -7.47
C LEU A 80 3.66 -1.89 -8.50
N LEU A 81 3.61 -0.62 -8.83
CA LEU A 81 4.56 0.08 -9.69
C LEU A 81 5.31 1.10 -8.86
N TYR A 82 6.63 1.00 -8.79
CA TYR A 82 7.47 1.98 -8.10
C TYR A 82 8.75 2.27 -8.87
N ALA A 83 9.29 3.48 -8.70
CA ALA A 83 10.56 3.89 -9.30
C ALA A 83 11.47 4.56 -8.28
N ASN A 84 12.78 4.42 -8.49
CA ASN A 84 13.84 5.07 -7.72
C ASN A 84 13.84 4.72 -6.22
N SER A 85 13.63 3.45 -5.90
CA SER A 85 13.87 2.89 -4.55
C SER A 85 15.28 2.31 -4.47
N SER A 86 16.22 3.04 -3.85
CA SER A 86 17.56 2.52 -3.53
C SER A 86 17.55 1.63 -2.28
N GLN A 87 16.40 1.56 -1.60
CA GLN A 87 16.18 0.81 -0.36
C GLN A 87 14.99 -0.15 -0.49
N SER A 88 14.83 -1.02 0.50
CA SER A 88 13.66 -1.90 0.61
C SER A 88 12.35 -1.12 0.74
N LEU A 89 11.28 -1.75 0.25
CA LEU A 89 9.92 -1.26 0.35
C LEU A 89 9.06 -2.31 1.04
N GLU A 90 8.45 -1.94 2.16
CA GLU A 90 7.58 -2.82 2.93
C GLU A 90 6.12 -2.41 2.74
N LEU A 91 5.27 -3.36 2.31
CA LEU A 91 3.84 -3.16 2.18
C LEU A 91 3.10 -4.06 3.19
N SER A 92 2.28 -3.46 4.04
CA SER A 92 1.55 -4.16 5.10
C SER A 92 0.08 -3.79 5.10
N TRP A 93 -0.74 -4.74 5.54
CA TRP A 93 -2.20 -4.67 5.52
C TRP A 93 -2.75 -4.94 6.93
N ALA A 94 -3.52 -3.97 7.43
CA ALA A 94 -4.34 -4.13 8.62
C ALA A 94 -5.71 -4.68 8.21
N LEU A 95 -6.16 -5.71 8.93
CA LEU A 95 -7.49 -6.28 8.74
C LEU A 95 -8.57 -5.26 9.14
N PRO A 96 -9.81 -5.35 8.61
CA PRO A 96 -10.91 -4.47 8.99
C PRO A 96 -11.25 -4.47 10.49
N SER A 97 -11.01 -5.60 11.15
CA SER A 97 -11.20 -5.79 12.60
C SER A 97 -10.03 -5.30 13.45
N SER A 98 -8.93 -4.86 12.84
CA SER A 98 -7.75 -4.37 13.55
C SER A 98 -7.94 -2.89 13.91
N PRO A 99 -7.51 -2.43 15.11
CA PRO A 99 -7.51 -1.01 15.41
C PRO A 99 -6.72 -0.26 14.32
N PRO A 100 -7.27 0.84 13.77
CA PRO A 100 -6.64 1.50 12.64
C PRO A 100 -5.23 1.96 13.04
N PRO A 101 -4.20 1.72 12.22
CA PRO A 101 -2.93 2.40 12.39
C PRO A 101 -3.20 3.91 12.18
N HIS A 102 -3.25 4.66 13.27
CA HIS A 102 -3.20 6.12 13.41
C HIS A 102 -3.80 7.03 12.31
N LEU A 103 -4.79 6.58 11.54
CA LEU A 103 -5.65 7.45 10.74
C LEU A 103 -6.79 7.93 11.63
N ARG A 104 -6.53 8.98 12.41
CA ARG A 104 -7.58 9.87 12.91
C ARG A 104 -8.28 10.46 11.69
N LEU A 105 -9.33 9.81 11.21
CA LEU A 105 -10.33 10.44 10.37
C LEU A 105 -10.82 11.68 11.12
N ALA A 106 -10.39 12.84 10.67
CA ALA A 106 -11.03 14.10 10.98
C ALA A 106 -12.43 14.03 10.36
N ALA A 107 -13.40 13.54 11.13
CA ALA A 107 -14.81 13.75 10.86
C ALA A 107 -15.09 15.25 11.02
N ARG A 108 -14.87 16.02 9.95
CA ARG A 108 -15.52 17.32 9.83
C ARG A 108 -17.00 17.03 9.59
N ARG A 109 -17.81 17.19 10.65
CA ARG A 109 -19.21 17.60 10.48
C ARG A 109 -19.18 18.90 9.68
N LEU A 110 -19.73 18.87 8.48
CA LEU A 110 -20.14 20.11 7.82
C LEU A 110 -21.49 20.55 8.43
N PRO A 111 -21.74 21.87 8.51
CA PRO A 111 -22.97 22.43 9.06
C PRO A 111 -24.20 22.06 8.22
#